data_AF-A0A7C4D3X5-F1
#
_entry.id   AF-A0A7C4D3X5-F1
#
_cell.length_a   1.000
_cell.length_b   1.000
_cell.length_c   1.000
_cell.angle_alpha   90.00
_cell.angle_beta   90.00
_cell.angle_gamma   90.00
#
_symmetry.space_group_name_H-M   'P 1'
#
loop_
_entity.id
_entity.type
_entity.pdbx_description
1 polymer ?
#
loop_
_entity_poly.entity_id
_entity_poly.type
_entity_poly.pdbx_seq_one_letter_code
_entity_poly.pdbx_strand_id
1 'polypeptide(L)'
;MSSDLDTIEKELQIKVASVREELQKLLIDRDNLRIELNKIREELNNKRDRLKKLKEELSNARAELSHMYNELNNVNNYLKELKEKFRTNVTQLKSLSIEIKRFGSTIYSISIDEIREEIEKLEWILITTPNLDLEEEKKIVDKISQLEKKLRNIATYQRNMADVYSRYEELSDILDNIRKELKTKSEEASRIKERIAQLKELRDKLKQDIAVLVNDIAELKKKREELRNKITDIKKAINSKSEEYRNLIKELNRLKELREQSKRDIIISRKREEIKNKIERGERVTLYELYIAFSEGDERKTKSK
;
A
#
# COMPACT_ATOMS: atom_id res chain seq x y z
N MET A 1 77.04 14.93 21.13
CA MET A 1 76.78 14.28 19.82
C MET A 1 76.13 12.90 19.96
N SER A 2 76.79 11.87 20.52
CA SER A 2 76.14 10.53 20.65
C SER A 2 74.95 10.50 21.62
N SER A 3 74.98 11.31 22.70
CA SER A 3 73.87 11.40 23.67
C SER A 3 72.64 12.12 23.11
N ASP A 4 72.85 13.13 22.25
CA ASP A 4 71.79 13.96 21.69
C ASP A 4 71.05 13.24 20.55
N LEU A 5 71.75 12.39 19.78
CA LEU A 5 71.11 11.50 18.82
C LEU A 5 70.24 10.43 19.51
N ASP A 6 70.65 9.95 20.68
CA ASP A 6 69.91 8.94 21.44
C ASP A 6 68.61 9.50 22.06
N THR A 7 68.59 10.77 22.47
CA THR A 7 67.37 11.44 22.94
C THR A 7 66.41 11.72 21.79
N ILE A 8 66.90 12.23 20.65
CA ILE A 8 66.09 12.49 19.45
C ILE A 8 65.50 11.18 18.89
N GLU A 9 66.26 10.08 18.88
CA GLU A 9 65.74 8.78 18.44
C GLU A 9 64.60 8.28 19.33
N LYS A 10 64.73 8.42 20.66
CA LYS A 10 63.67 8.04 21.61
C LYS A 10 62.42 8.90 21.46
N GLU A 11 62.57 10.22 21.28
CA GLU A 11 61.44 11.11 21.04
C GLU A 11 60.70 10.79 19.74
N LEU A 12 61.42 10.45 18.67
CA LEU A 12 60.80 10.01 17.42
C LEU A 12 60.14 8.64 17.56
N GLN A 13 60.72 7.71 18.31
CA GLN A 13 60.07 6.42 18.62
C GLN A 13 58.75 6.62 19.37
N ILE A 14 58.69 7.55 20.33
CA ILE A 14 57.47 7.90 21.06
C ILE A 14 56.43 8.52 20.11
N LYS A 15 56.83 9.45 19.23
CA LYS A 15 55.93 10.04 18.22
C LYS A 15 55.41 9.02 17.21
N VAL A 16 56.24 8.06 16.80
CA VAL A 16 55.81 6.95 15.92
C VAL A 16 54.80 6.06 16.63
N ALA A 17 55.01 5.77 17.92
CA ALA A 17 54.08 4.99 18.72
C ALA A 17 52.72 5.70 18.88
N SER A 18 52.72 7.01 19.18
CA SER A 18 51.48 7.77 19.35
C SER A 18 50.68 7.86 18.04
N VAL A 19 51.34 8.14 16.90
CA VAL A 19 50.67 8.17 15.59
C VAL A 19 50.12 6.79 15.21
N ARG A 20 50.81 5.71 15.58
CA ARG A 20 50.33 4.34 15.36
C ARG A 20 49.07 4.04 16.17
N GLU A 21 49.02 4.45 17.43
CA GLU A 21 47.83 4.29 18.27
C GLU A 21 46.64 5.10 17.76
N GLU A 22 46.87 6.34 17.33
CA GLU A 22 45.84 7.18 16.69
C GLU A 22 45.30 6.54 15.40
N LEU A 23 46.19 6.01 14.55
CA LEU A 23 45.79 5.26 13.36
C LEU A 23 44.94 4.04 13.70
N GLN A 24 45.32 3.28 14.73
CA GLN A 24 44.56 2.11 15.16
C GLN A 24 43.16 2.50 15.66
N LYS A 25 43.04 3.58 16.44
CA LYS A 25 41.74 4.12 16.89
C LYS A 25 40.87 4.52 15.71
N LEU A 26 41.42 5.29 14.75
CA LEU A 26 40.67 5.71 13.55
C LEU A 26 40.24 4.52 12.68
N LEU A 27 41.05 3.47 12.59
CA LEU A 27 40.68 2.25 11.87
C LEU A 27 39.50 1.52 12.54
N ILE A 28 39.53 1.41 13.86
CA ILE A 28 38.44 0.83 14.65
C ILE A 28 37.16 1.66 14.48
N ASP A 29 37.25 2.98 14.61
CA ASP A 29 36.10 3.89 14.46
C ASP A 29 35.48 3.79 13.06
N ARG A 30 36.32 3.73 12.02
CA ARG A 30 35.86 3.51 10.64
C ARG A 30 35.08 2.21 10.50
N ASP A 31 35.57 1.13 11.09
CA ASP A 31 34.95 -0.18 10.96
C ASP A 31 33.64 -0.26 11.77
N ASN A 32 33.59 0.37 12.94
CA ASN A 32 32.34 0.57 13.70
C ASN A 32 31.29 1.34 12.89
N LEU A 33 31.66 2.48 12.28
CA LEU A 33 30.76 3.24 11.42
C LEU A 33 30.30 2.45 10.19
N ARG A 34 31.14 1.58 9.64
CA ARG A 34 30.76 0.68 8.53
C ARG A 34 29.71 -0.34 8.96
N ILE A 35 29.84 -0.90 10.17
CA ILE A 35 28.85 -1.81 10.74
C ILE A 35 27.51 -1.09 10.93
N GLU A 36 27.50 0.10 11.52
CA GLU A 36 26.30 0.93 11.66
C GLU A 36 25.66 1.26 10.30
N LEU A 37 26.50 1.62 9.31
CA LEU A 37 26.03 1.91 7.97
C LEU A 37 25.36 0.69 7.32
N ASN A 38 25.88 -0.51 7.56
CA ASN A 38 25.28 -1.75 7.05
C ASN A 38 23.94 -2.03 7.74
N LYS A 39 23.84 -1.87 9.07
CA LYS A 39 22.56 -2.00 9.80
C LYS A 39 21.49 -1.05 9.23
N ILE A 40 21.83 0.21 9.01
CA ILE A 40 20.90 1.19 8.41
C ILE A 40 20.49 0.78 6.98
N ARG A 41 21.39 0.17 6.20
CA ARG A 41 21.05 -0.34 4.85
C ARG A 41 20.05 -1.48 4.93
N GLU A 42 20.23 -2.42 5.85
CA GLU A 42 19.30 -3.53 6.08
C GLU A 42 17.93 -3.01 6.53
N GLU A 43 17.89 -2.09 7.50
CA GLU A 43 16.66 -1.44 7.94
C GLU A 43 15.95 -0.70 6.80
N LEU A 44 16.69 0.02 5.95
CA LEU A 44 16.14 0.69 4.77
C LEU A 44 15.54 -0.28 3.78
N ASN A 45 16.20 -1.41 3.52
CA ASN A 45 15.67 -2.44 2.62
C ASN A 45 14.40 -3.05 3.19
N ASN A 46 14.40 -3.43 4.47
CA ASN A 46 13.23 -3.98 5.14
C ASN A 46 12.04 -3.01 5.13
N LYS A 47 12.26 -1.72 5.42
CA LYS A 47 11.20 -0.70 5.34
C LYS A 47 10.71 -0.47 3.90
N ARG A 48 11.59 -0.56 2.89
CA ARG A 48 11.19 -0.46 1.47
C ARG A 48 10.34 -1.63 1.03
N ASP A 49 10.68 -2.85 1.45
CA ASP A 49 9.89 -4.04 1.14
C ASP A 49 8.51 -3.97 1.80
N ARG A 50 8.46 -3.52 3.06
CA ARG A 50 7.19 -3.26 3.76
C ARG A 50 6.37 -2.17 3.06
N LEU A 51 7.01 -1.09 2.62
CA LEU A 51 6.35 -0.02 1.88
C LEU A 51 5.77 -0.53 0.55
N LYS A 52 6.48 -1.43 -0.14
CA LYS A 52 6.00 -2.04 -1.39
C LYS A 52 4.75 -2.89 -1.12
N LYS A 53 4.77 -3.76 -0.11
CA LYS A 53 3.62 -4.58 0.29
C LYS A 53 2.41 -3.74 0.66
N LEU A 54 2.58 -2.71 1.49
CA LEU A 54 1.46 -1.82 1.88
C LEU A 54 0.90 -1.04 0.68
N LYS A 55 1.73 -0.66 -0.29
CA LYS A 55 1.26 -0.03 -1.54
C LYS A 55 0.44 -1.00 -2.40
N GLU A 56 0.83 -2.26 -2.46
CA GLU A 56 0.06 -3.32 -3.14
C GLU A 56 -1.28 -3.54 -2.43
N GLU A 57 -1.29 -3.65 -1.11
CA GLU A 57 -2.52 -3.75 -0.29
C GLU A 57 -3.43 -2.52 -0.50
N LEU A 58 -2.88 -1.31 -0.52
CA LEU A 58 -3.64 -0.09 -0.79
C LEU A 58 -4.24 -0.08 -2.22
N SER A 59 -3.50 -0.60 -3.20
CA SER A 59 -3.99 -0.74 -4.57
C SER A 59 -5.15 -1.73 -4.63
N ASN A 60 -5.02 -2.88 -3.97
CA ASN A 60 -6.07 -3.88 -3.90
C ASN A 60 -7.32 -3.33 -3.20
N ALA A 61 -7.17 -2.66 -2.06
CA ALA A 61 -8.29 -2.03 -1.36
C ALA A 61 -9.01 -0.97 -2.22
N ARG A 62 -8.27 -0.23 -3.07
CA ARG A 62 -8.87 0.71 -4.03
C ARG A 62 -9.63 0.00 -5.15
N ALA A 63 -9.08 -1.10 -5.68
CA ALA A 63 -9.74 -1.90 -6.69
C ALA A 63 -11.04 -2.53 -6.14
N GLU A 64 -10.99 -3.10 -4.94
CA GLU A 64 -12.15 -3.62 -4.23
C GLU A 64 -13.19 -2.52 -4.01
N LEU A 65 -12.80 -1.34 -3.51
CA LEU A 65 -13.71 -0.21 -3.36
C LEU A 65 -14.40 0.15 -4.68
N SER A 66 -13.65 0.23 -5.78
CA SER A 66 -14.22 0.53 -7.10
C SER A 66 -15.22 -0.55 -7.52
N HIS A 67 -14.91 -1.82 -7.27
CA HIS A 67 -15.82 -2.93 -7.55
C HIS A 67 -17.12 -2.81 -6.75
N MET A 68 -17.02 -2.63 -5.43
CA MET A 68 -18.19 -2.47 -4.56
C MET A 68 -19.05 -1.26 -4.96
N TYR A 69 -18.43 -0.16 -5.41
CA TYR A 69 -19.17 1.01 -5.91
C TYR A 69 -19.96 0.69 -7.19
N ASN A 70 -19.36 -0.07 -8.11
CA ASN A 70 -20.05 -0.51 -9.32
C ASN A 70 -21.22 -1.47 -8.98
N GLU A 71 -21.00 -2.43 -8.08
CA GLU A 71 -22.07 -3.30 -7.58
C GLU A 71 -23.20 -2.51 -6.93
N LEU A 72 -22.87 -1.54 -6.06
CA LEU A 72 -23.86 -0.67 -5.42
C LEU A 72 -24.67 0.11 -6.45
N ASN A 73 -24.03 0.63 -7.49
CA ASN A 73 -24.71 1.35 -8.57
C ASN A 73 -25.65 0.43 -9.35
N ASN A 74 -25.23 -0.80 -9.66
CA ASN A 74 -26.07 -1.78 -10.34
C ASN A 74 -27.29 -2.15 -9.50
N VAL A 75 -27.11 -2.45 -8.20
CA VAL A 75 -28.22 -2.74 -7.28
C VAL A 75 -29.15 -1.53 -7.13
N ASN A 76 -28.61 -0.31 -7.06
CA ASN A 76 -29.42 0.90 -6.98
C ASN A 76 -30.23 1.15 -8.25
N ASN A 77 -29.67 0.89 -9.43
CA ASN A 77 -30.38 1.01 -10.70
C ASN A 77 -31.50 -0.02 -10.78
N TYR A 78 -31.23 -1.29 -10.45
CA TYR A 78 -32.24 -2.33 -10.37
C TYR A 78 -33.35 -1.99 -9.36
N LEU A 79 -32.99 -1.44 -8.19
CA LEU A 79 -33.97 -0.96 -7.21
C LEU A 79 -34.83 0.19 -7.74
N LYS A 80 -34.30 1.08 -8.59
CA LYS A 80 -35.09 2.14 -9.23
C LYS A 80 -36.11 1.53 -10.19
N GLU A 81 -35.67 0.61 -11.05
CA GLU A 81 -36.54 -0.09 -12.00
C GLU A 81 -37.64 -0.87 -11.27
N LEU A 82 -37.31 -1.59 -10.19
CA LEU A 82 -38.31 -2.28 -9.37
C LEU A 82 -39.30 -1.30 -8.73
N LYS A 83 -38.85 -0.15 -8.24
CA LYS A 83 -39.74 0.89 -7.67
C LYS A 83 -40.68 1.47 -8.72
N GLU A 84 -40.22 1.63 -9.96
CA GLU A 84 -41.06 2.08 -11.06
C GLU A 84 -42.13 1.04 -11.40
N LYS A 85 -41.74 -0.23 -11.58
CA LYS A 85 -42.67 -1.35 -11.78
C LYS A 85 -43.70 -1.46 -10.65
N PHE A 86 -43.25 -1.31 -9.40
CA PHE A 86 -44.14 -1.29 -8.24
C PHE A 86 -45.16 -0.15 -8.34
N ARG A 87 -44.72 1.07 -8.67
CA ARG A 87 -45.61 2.23 -8.82
C ARG A 87 -46.64 2.04 -9.92
N THR A 88 -46.23 1.55 -11.09
CA THR A 88 -47.16 1.31 -12.22
C THR A 88 -48.21 0.26 -11.87
N ASN A 89 -47.80 -0.84 -11.23
CA ASN A 89 -48.73 -1.90 -10.83
C ASN A 89 -49.67 -1.44 -9.72
N VAL A 90 -49.19 -0.61 -8.77
CA VAL A 90 -50.07 0.02 -7.76
C VAL A 90 -51.09 0.95 -8.42
N THR A 91 -50.72 1.71 -9.46
CA THR A 91 -51.70 2.53 -10.19
C THR A 91 -52.73 1.68 -10.94
N GLN A 92 -52.31 0.57 -11.55
CA GLN A 92 -53.20 -0.37 -12.23
C GLN A 92 -54.18 -1.05 -11.26
N LEU A 93 -53.71 -1.48 -10.08
CA LEU A 93 -54.59 -2.00 -9.04
C LEU A 93 -55.59 -0.96 -8.55
N LYS A 94 -55.20 0.30 -8.43
CA LYS A 94 -56.13 1.38 -8.06
C LYS A 94 -57.21 1.57 -9.12
N SER A 95 -56.88 1.54 -10.41
CA SER A 95 -57.90 1.61 -11.47
C SER A 95 -58.84 0.40 -11.44
N LEU A 96 -58.31 -0.82 -11.31
CA LEU A 96 -59.14 -2.03 -11.20
C LEU A 96 -60.03 -2.00 -9.96
N SER A 97 -59.51 -1.52 -8.82
CA SER A 97 -60.30 -1.35 -7.60
C SER A 97 -61.47 -0.37 -7.79
N ILE A 98 -61.26 0.71 -8.55
CA ILE A 98 -62.33 1.65 -8.90
C ILE A 98 -63.35 1.00 -9.84
N GLU A 99 -62.91 0.22 -10.82
CA GLU A 99 -63.79 -0.54 -11.71
C GLU A 99 -64.64 -1.54 -10.94
N ILE A 100 -64.04 -2.34 -10.04
CA ILE A 100 -64.73 -3.26 -9.15
C ILE A 100 -65.80 -2.52 -8.32
N LYS A 101 -65.48 -1.36 -7.74
CA LYS A 101 -66.46 -0.55 -7.00
C LYS A 101 -67.62 -0.09 -7.87
N ARG A 102 -67.36 0.32 -9.11
CA ARG A 102 -68.39 0.72 -10.08
C ARG A 102 -69.30 -0.47 -10.41
N PHE A 103 -68.73 -1.61 -10.76
CA PHE A 103 -69.49 -2.82 -11.07
C PHE A 103 -70.34 -3.29 -9.88
N GLY A 104 -69.80 -3.28 -8.66
CA GLY A 104 -70.57 -3.60 -7.46
C GLY A 104 -71.80 -2.70 -7.33
N SER A 105 -71.64 -1.38 -7.47
CA SER A 105 -72.77 -0.43 -7.39
C SER A 105 -73.84 -0.65 -8.47
N THR A 106 -73.46 -1.07 -9.68
CA THR A 106 -74.41 -1.34 -10.78
C THR A 106 -75.18 -2.64 -10.57
N ILE A 107 -74.54 -3.67 -10.02
CA ILE A 107 -75.18 -4.97 -9.78
C ILE A 107 -76.15 -4.88 -8.59
N TYR A 108 -75.81 -4.18 -7.50
CA TYR A 108 -76.74 -3.95 -6.38
C TYR A 108 -77.99 -3.17 -6.79
N SER A 109 -77.94 -2.43 -7.89
CA SER A 109 -79.08 -1.67 -8.42
C SER A 109 -80.08 -2.53 -9.21
N ILE A 110 -79.75 -3.78 -9.56
CA ILE A 110 -80.55 -4.62 -10.45
C ILE A 110 -80.77 -5.97 -9.76
N SER A 111 -81.96 -6.17 -9.19
CA SER A 111 -82.33 -7.46 -8.60
C SER A 111 -82.58 -8.49 -9.70
N ILE A 112 -81.64 -9.42 -9.85
CA ILE A 112 -81.70 -10.52 -10.82
C ILE A 112 -82.93 -11.39 -10.56
N ASP A 113 -83.27 -11.58 -9.29
CA ASP A 113 -84.39 -12.41 -8.86
C ASP A 113 -85.74 -11.75 -9.18
N GLU A 114 -85.85 -10.42 -9.03
CA GLU A 114 -87.05 -9.68 -9.45
C GLU A 114 -87.28 -9.79 -10.97
N ILE A 115 -86.23 -9.67 -11.78
CA ILE A 115 -86.32 -9.82 -13.24
C ILE A 115 -86.72 -11.26 -13.61
N ARG A 116 -86.19 -12.27 -12.92
CA ARG A 116 -86.53 -13.68 -13.15
C ARG A 116 -87.98 -13.99 -12.78
N GLU A 117 -88.43 -13.56 -11.62
CA GLU A 117 -89.83 -13.72 -11.21
C GLU A 117 -90.79 -13.01 -12.16
N GLU A 118 -90.42 -11.84 -12.68
CA GLU A 118 -91.27 -11.09 -13.61
C GLU A 118 -91.33 -11.76 -15.00
N ILE A 119 -90.24 -12.37 -15.47
CA ILE A 119 -90.26 -13.23 -16.66
C ILE A 119 -91.18 -14.44 -16.43
N GLU A 120 -91.01 -15.15 -15.31
CA GLU A 120 -91.76 -16.37 -15.00
C GLU A 120 -93.27 -16.10 -14.85
N LYS A 121 -93.65 -14.97 -14.24
CA LYS A 121 -95.04 -14.50 -14.16
C LYS A 121 -95.62 -14.18 -15.54
N LEU A 122 -94.87 -13.52 -16.41
CA LEU A 122 -95.31 -13.17 -17.76
C LEU A 122 -95.44 -14.41 -18.67
N GLU A 123 -94.51 -15.36 -18.56
CA GLU A 123 -94.58 -16.65 -19.25
C GLU A 123 -95.78 -17.49 -18.76
N TRP A 124 -96.04 -17.50 -17.45
CA TRP A 124 -97.19 -18.19 -16.88
C TRP A 124 -98.53 -17.59 -17.34
N ILE A 125 -98.63 -16.26 -17.43
CA ILE A 125 -99.80 -15.56 -18.00
C ILE A 125 -100.00 -15.95 -19.47
N LEU A 126 -98.92 -16.09 -20.24
CA LEU A 126 -98.98 -16.52 -21.65
C LEU A 126 -99.47 -17.97 -21.80
N ILE A 127 -99.08 -18.86 -20.87
CA ILE A 127 -99.45 -20.29 -20.89
C ILE A 127 -100.89 -20.52 -20.38
N THR A 128 -101.35 -19.73 -19.39
CA THR A 128 -102.56 -20.04 -18.61
C THR A 128 -103.82 -19.31 -19.09
N THR A 129 -103.71 -18.35 -20.02
CA THR A 129 -104.82 -17.49 -20.46
C THR A 129 -105.19 -17.73 -21.94
N PRO A 130 -106.19 -18.59 -22.24
CA PRO A 130 -106.58 -18.92 -23.61
C PRO A 130 -107.69 -17.96 -24.10
N ASN A 131 -107.32 -16.75 -24.52
CA ASN A 131 -108.08 -15.79 -25.37
C ASN A 131 -107.49 -14.36 -25.25
N LEU A 132 -106.17 -14.22 -25.37
CA LEU A 132 -105.53 -12.91 -25.39
C LEU A 132 -105.65 -12.27 -26.78
N ASP A 133 -105.83 -10.94 -26.83
CA ASP A 133 -105.77 -10.20 -28.10
C ASP A 133 -104.34 -10.19 -28.65
N LEU A 134 -104.20 -10.23 -29.98
CA LEU A 134 -102.94 -10.41 -30.69
C LEU A 134 -101.94 -9.27 -30.43
N GLU A 135 -102.42 -8.10 -30.00
CA GLU A 135 -101.61 -6.97 -29.55
C GLU A 135 -101.10 -7.10 -28.11
N GLU A 136 -101.88 -7.70 -27.22
CA GLU A 136 -101.50 -7.88 -25.81
C GLU A 136 -100.44 -8.97 -25.67
N GLU A 137 -100.57 -10.03 -26.47
CA GLU A 137 -99.57 -11.10 -26.54
C GLU A 137 -98.22 -10.56 -27.05
N LYS A 138 -98.22 -9.72 -28.08
CA LYS A 138 -97.01 -9.04 -28.58
C LYS A 138 -96.37 -8.14 -27.53
N LYS A 139 -97.15 -7.38 -26.77
CA LYS A 139 -96.63 -6.52 -25.68
C LYS A 139 -95.96 -7.34 -24.58
N ILE A 140 -96.51 -8.49 -24.22
CA ILE A 140 -95.91 -9.40 -23.23
C ILE A 140 -94.63 -10.01 -23.78
N VAL A 141 -94.63 -10.49 -25.03
CA VAL A 141 -93.43 -11.05 -25.69
C VAL A 141 -92.31 -10.00 -25.82
N ASP A 142 -92.64 -8.76 -26.17
CA ASP A 142 -91.68 -7.66 -26.21
C ASP A 142 -91.10 -7.35 -24.82
N LYS A 143 -91.93 -7.41 -23.77
CA LYS A 143 -91.50 -7.23 -22.38
C LYS A 143 -90.56 -8.35 -21.93
N ILE A 144 -90.89 -9.61 -22.22
CA ILE A 144 -90.03 -10.78 -21.96
C ILE A 144 -88.69 -10.62 -22.70
N SER A 145 -88.71 -10.24 -23.99
CA SER A 145 -87.48 -10.01 -24.77
C SER A 145 -86.59 -8.92 -24.16
N GLN A 146 -87.19 -7.84 -23.64
CA GLN A 146 -86.45 -6.78 -22.95
C GLN A 146 -85.86 -7.27 -21.62
N LEU A 147 -86.61 -8.05 -20.84
CA LEU A 147 -86.15 -8.62 -19.57
C LEU A 147 -85.03 -9.64 -19.80
N GLU A 148 -85.15 -10.51 -20.80
CA GLU A 148 -84.08 -11.42 -21.20
C GLU A 148 -82.82 -10.69 -21.65
N LYS A 149 -82.94 -9.60 -22.43
CA LYS A 149 -81.79 -8.77 -22.83
C LYS A 149 -81.10 -8.18 -21.61
N LYS A 150 -81.87 -7.67 -20.63
CA LYS A 150 -81.30 -7.21 -19.36
C LYS A 150 -80.58 -8.34 -18.62
N LEU A 151 -81.16 -9.54 -18.58
CA LEU A 151 -80.59 -10.69 -17.90
C LEU A 151 -79.29 -11.18 -18.57
N ARG A 152 -79.24 -11.20 -19.92
CA ARG A 152 -78.00 -11.45 -20.68
C ARG A 152 -76.93 -10.41 -20.39
N ASN A 153 -77.30 -9.13 -20.37
CA ASN A 153 -76.37 -8.06 -20.03
C ASN A 153 -75.79 -8.27 -18.63
N ILE A 154 -76.62 -8.61 -17.64
CA ILE A 154 -76.16 -8.91 -16.28
C ILE A 154 -75.19 -10.10 -16.26
N ALA A 155 -75.49 -11.19 -16.98
CA ALA A 155 -74.59 -12.34 -17.06
C ALA A 155 -73.23 -11.96 -17.68
N THR A 156 -73.22 -11.11 -18.72
CA THR A 156 -71.96 -10.58 -19.29
C THR A 156 -71.22 -9.68 -18.30
N TYR A 157 -71.93 -8.87 -17.50
CA TYR A 157 -71.31 -8.07 -16.44
C TYR A 157 -70.68 -8.93 -15.35
N GLN A 158 -71.35 -10.01 -14.92
CA GLN A 158 -70.79 -10.95 -13.94
C GLN A 158 -69.52 -11.62 -14.44
N ARG A 159 -69.49 -11.99 -15.73
CA ARG A 159 -68.28 -12.59 -16.34
C ARG A 159 -67.13 -11.59 -16.40
N ASN A 160 -67.37 -10.38 -16.90
CA ASN A 160 -66.36 -9.33 -16.94
C ASN A 160 -65.86 -8.96 -15.54
N MET A 161 -66.75 -8.98 -14.54
CA MET A 161 -66.40 -8.74 -13.14
C MET A 161 -65.48 -9.83 -12.59
N ALA A 162 -65.77 -11.11 -12.87
CA ALA A 162 -64.88 -12.21 -12.51
C ALA A 162 -63.50 -12.06 -13.14
N ASP A 163 -63.43 -11.69 -14.43
CA ASP A 163 -62.15 -11.45 -15.13
C ASP A 163 -61.35 -10.29 -14.48
N VAL A 164 -62.03 -9.21 -14.06
CA VAL A 164 -61.40 -8.08 -13.36
C VAL A 164 -60.89 -8.48 -11.98
N TYR A 165 -61.63 -9.33 -11.24
CA TYR A 165 -61.17 -9.86 -9.96
C TYR A 165 -59.94 -10.76 -10.11
N SER A 166 -59.91 -11.65 -11.10
CA SER A 166 -58.73 -12.48 -11.37
C SER A 166 -57.50 -11.64 -11.70
N ARG A 167 -57.66 -10.60 -12.55
CA ARG A 167 -56.56 -9.65 -12.84
C ARG A 167 -56.10 -8.89 -11.61
N TYR A 168 -57.03 -8.54 -10.71
CA TYR A 168 -56.71 -7.86 -9.46
C TYR A 168 -55.88 -8.76 -8.52
N GLU A 169 -56.25 -10.03 -8.38
CA GLU A 169 -55.48 -11.00 -7.59
C GLU A 169 -54.09 -11.23 -8.17
N GLU A 170 -53.98 -11.47 -9.48
CA GLU A 170 -52.69 -11.64 -10.17
C GLU A 170 -51.75 -10.43 -9.96
N LEU A 171 -52.28 -9.21 -10.13
CA LEU A 171 -51.51 -7.99 -9.90
C LEU A 171 -51.14 -7.80 -8.43
N SER A 172 -52.00 -8.22 -7.50
CA SER A 172 -51.71 -8.20 -6.06
C SER A 172 -50.54 -9.13 -5.73
N ASP A 173 -50.54 -10.34 -6.27
CA ASP A 173 -49.45 -11.31 -6.07
C ASP A 173 -48.14 -10.82 -6.67
N ILE A 174 -48.19 -10.22 -7.87
CA ILE A 174 -47.02 -9.58 -8.49
C ILE A 174 -46.47 -8.47 -7.58
N LEU A 175 -47.33 -7.63 -6.99
CA LEU A 175 -46.87 -6.58 -6.09
C LEU A 175 -46.22 -7.13 -4.83
N ASP A 176 -46.75 -8.20 -4.25
CA ASP A 176 -46.14 -8.84 -3.08
C ASP A 176 -44.78 -9.45 -3.40
N ASN A 177 -44.63 -10.03 -4.59
CA ASN A 177 -43.34 -10.52 -5.08
C ASN A 177 -42.34 -9.38 -5.31
N ILE A 178 -42.74 -8.31 -5.99
CA ILE A 178 -41.89 -7.11 -6.17
C ILE A 178 -41.49 -6.52 -4.81
N ARG A 179 -42.41 -6.53 -3.83
CA ARG A 179 -42.13 -6.03 -2.48
C ARG A 179 -41.10 -6.88 -1.75
N LYS A 180 -41.16 -8.21 -1.91
CA LYS A 180 -40.15 -9.14 -1.36
C LYS A 180 -38.79 -8.88 -2.02
N GLU A 181 -38.73 -8.78 -3.34
CA GLU A 181 -37.50 -8.47 -4.07
C GLU A 181 -36.92 -7.10 -3.68
N LEU A 182 -37.77 -6.09 -3.49
CA LEU A 182 -37.32 -4.77 -3.05
C LEU A 182 -36.65 -4.83 -1.67
N LYS A 183 -37.18 -5.63 -0.74
CA LYS A 183 -36.57 -5.84 0.58
C LYS A 183 -35.21 -6.50 0.46
N THR A 184 -35.13 -7.62 -0.27
CA THR A 184 -33.86 -8.36 -0.41
C THR A 184 -32.78 -7.51 -1.09
N LYS A 185 -33.11 -6.79 -2.17
CA LYS A 185 -32.17 -5.88 -2.83
C LYS A 185 -31.80 -4.66 -1.99
N SER A 186 -32.72 -4.16 -1.17
CA SER A 186 -32.40 -3.09 -0.23
C SER A 186 -31.42 -3.56 0.86
N GLU A 187 -31.56 -4.81 1.33
CA GLU A 187 -30.63 -5.40 2.29
C GLU A 187 -29.24 -5.64 1.66
N GLU A 188 -29.18 -6.16 0.44
CA GLU A 188 -27.93 -6.27 -0.33
C GLU A 188 -27.22 -4.91 -0.46
N ALA A 189 -27.96 -3.86 -0.81
CA ALA A 189 -27.40 -2.50 -0.91
C ALA A 189 -26.85 -1.99 0.42
N SER A 190 -27.51 -2.28 1.55
CA SER A 190 -27.01 -1.91 2.89
C SER A 190 -25.72 -2.65 3.24
N ARG A 191 -25.64 -3.96 2.98
CA ARG A 191 -24.43 -4.76 3.20
C ARG A 191 -23.25 -4.25 2.37
N ILE A 192 -23.49 -3.89 1.11
CA ILE A 192 -22.46 -3.32 0.24
C ILE A 192 -21.97 -1.97 0.81
N LYS A 193 -22.87 -1.11 1.29
CA LYS A 193 -22.50 0.17 1.91
C LYS A 193 -21.65 -0.02 3.16
N GLU A 194 -21.98 -0.98 4.02
CA GLU A 194 -21.18 -1.32 5.20
C GLU A 194 -19.78 -1.79 4.80
N ARG A 195 -19.69 -2.67 3.79
CA ARG A 195 -18.39 -3.14 3.28
C ARG A 195 -17.56 -2.00 2.71
N ILE A 196 -18.16 -1.06 1.97
CA ILE A 196 -17.50 0.15 1.48
C ILE A 196 -16.97 1.00 2.64
N ALA A 197 -17.73 1.14 3.74
CA ALA A 197 -17.27 1.89 4.91
C ALA A 197 -16.03 1.23 5.55
N GLN A 198 -16.06 -0.08 5.75
CA GLN A 198 -14.92 -0.85 6.27
C GLN A 198 -13.67 -0.71 5.38
N LEU A 199 -13.83 -0.86 4.06
CA LEU A 199 -12.72 -0.72 3.11
C LEU A 199 -12.15 0.70 3.06
N LYS A 200 -12.98 1.73 3.26
CA LYS A 200 -12.50 3.12 3.38
C LYS A 200 -11.62 3.31 4.61
N GLU A 201 -12.04 2.78 5.77
CA GLU A 201 -11.25 2.83 6.99
C GLU A 201 -9.91 2.12 6.82
N LEU A 202 -9.92 0.91 6.25
CA LEU A 202 -8.69 0.17 5.95
C LEU A 202 -7.77 0.93 5.01
N ARG A 203 -8.31 1.50 3.92
CA ARG A 203 -7.57 2.35 2.98
C ARG A 203 -6.91 3.54 3.69
N ASP A 204 -7.62 4.20 4.61
CA ASP A 204 -7.12 5.37 5.30
C ASP A 204 -6.04 5.03 6.34
N LYS A 205 -6.18 3.90 7.05
CA LYS A 205 -5.11 3.33 7.89
C LYS A 205 -3.86 3.01 7.05
N LEU A 206 -4.02 2.31 5.92
CA LEU A 206 -2.91 1.99 5.02
C LEU A 206 -2.20 3.26 4.50
N LYS A 207 -2.95 4.32 4.18
CA LYS A 207 -2.36 5.61 3.80
C LYS A 207 -1.53 6.23 4.93
N GLN A 208 -2.03 6.19 6.17
CA GLN A 208 -1.30 6.68 7.33
C GLN A 208 -0.01 5.89 7.55
N ASP A 209 -0.08 4.55 7.52
CA ASP A 209 1.08 3.68 7.67
C ASP A 209 2.14 3.92 6.59
N ILE A 210 1.70 4.08 5.33
CA ILE A 210 2.58 4.44 4.22
C ILE A 210 3.25 5.80 4.46
N ALA A 211 2.53 6.80 4.95
CA ALA A 211 3.09 8.12 5.23
C ALA A 211 4.17 8.06 6.32
N VAL A 212 3.89 7.34 7.42
CA VAL A 212 4.86 7.13 8.50
C VAL A 212 6.12 6.42 7.97
N LEU A 213 5.97 5.33 7.22
CA LEU A 213 7.11 4.61 6.66
C LEU A 213 7.92 5.44 5.67
N VAL A 214 7.27 6.29 4.87
CA VAL A 214 7.97 7.21 3.95
C VAL A 214 8.82 8.20 4.73
N ASN A 215 8.31 8.74 5.84
CA ASN A 215 9.06 9.63 6.72
C ASN A 215 10.24 8.90 7.37
N ASP A 216 10.02 7.71 7.92
CA ASP A 216 11.09 6.89 8.51
C ASP A 216 12.22 6.58 7.50
N ILE A 217 11.84 6.25 6.25
CA ILE A 217 12.81 6.00 5.17
C ILE A 217 13.59 7.28 4.85
N ALA A 218 12.95 8.45 4.88
CA ALA A 218 13.63 9.73 4.67
C ALA A 218 14.63 10.04 5.80
N GLU A 219 14.26 9.80 7.06
CA GLU A 219 15.16 9.96 8.20
C GLU A 219 16.35 9.01 8.16
N LEU A 220 16.12 7.73 7.86
CA LEU A 220 17.20 6.75 7.71
C LEU A 220 18.13 7.09 6.54
N LYS A 221 17.61 7.67 5.45
CA LYS A 221 18.45 8.17 4.36
C LYS A 221 19.37 9.31 4.82
N LYS A 222 18.87 10.26 5.62
CA LYS A 222 19.69 11.33 6.21
C LYS A 222 20.78 10.77 7.11
N LYS A 223 20.43 9.89 8.05
CA LYS A 223 21.40 9.21 8.94
C LYS A 223 22.46 8.45 8.14
N ARG A 224 22.07 7.77 7.06
CA ARG A 224 22.99 7.07 6.15
C ARG A 224 23.97 8.03 5.46
N GLU A 225 23.53 9.21 5.07
CA GLU A 225 24.37 10.24 4.46
C GLU A 225 25.36 10.83 5.48
N GLU A 226 24.89 11.13 6.69
CA GLU A 226 25.75 11.57 7.80
C GLU A 226 26.86 10.56 8.12
N LEU A 227 26.52 9.27 8.24
CA LEU A 227 27.50 8.21 8.47
C LEU A 227 28.49 8.07 7.30
N ARG A 228 28.02 8.24 6.05
CA ARG A 228 28.90 8.23 4.88
C ARG A 228 29.92 9.37 4.94
N ASN A 229 29.48 10.58 5.31
CA ASN A 229 30.36 11.73 5.46
C ASN A 229 31.39 11.52 6.57
N LYS A 230 30.95 11.03 7.75
CA LYS A 230 31.88 10.66 8.84
C LYS A 230 32.92 9.63 8.40
N ILE A 231 32.52 8.61 7.64
CA ILE A 231 33.46 7.61 7.10
C ILE A 231 34.44 8.26 6.10
N THR A 232 34.00 9.20 5.27
CA THR A 232 34.91 9.90 4.34
C THR A 232 35.90 10.80 5.08
N ASP A 233 35.48 11.44 6.17
CA ASP A 233 36.35 12.29 6.98
C ASP A 233 37.38 11.46 7.75
N ILE A 234 36.96 10.35 8.36
CA ILE A 234 37.90 9.41 8.99
C ILE A 234 38.88 8.83 7.96
N LYS A 235 38.43 8.51 6.74
CA LYS A 235 39.36 8.08 5.67
C LYS A 235 40.41 9.14 5.34
N LYS A 236 40.03 10.41 5.28
CA LYS A 236 40.98 11.52 5.07
C LYS A 236 41.97 11.61 6.23
N ALA A 237 41.50 11.54 7.47
CA ALA A 237 42.34 11.55 8.67
C ALA A 237 43.30 10.35 8.72
N ILE A 238 42.85 9.15 8.34
CA ILE A 238 43.70 7.96 8.23
C ILE A 238 44.79 8.18 7.18
N ASN A 239 44.45 8.77 6.03
CA ASN A 239 45.43 9.03 4.97
C ASN A 239 46.51 10.02 5.43
N SER A 240 46.12 11.16 6.04
CA SER A 240 47.08 12.14 6.54
C SER A 240 47.98 11.56 7.63
N LYS A 241 47.39 10.84 8.60
CA LYS A 241 48.15 10.16 9.66
C LYS A 241 49.06 9.05 9.13
N SER A 242 48.64 8.35 8.08
CA SER A 242 49.47 7.34 7.43
C SER A 242 50.66 7.96 6.69
N GLU A 243 50.50 9.15 6.11
CA GLU A 243 51.59 9.91 5.52
C GLU A 243 52.56 10.43 6.59
N GLU A 244 52.05 11.01 7.68
CA GLU A 244 52.85 11.39 8.87
C GLU A 244 53.66 10.20 9.39
N TYR A 245 53.01 9.05 9.59
CA TYR A 245 53.66 7.81 10.04
C TYR A 245 54.78 7.36 9.10
N ARG A 246 54.54 7.37 7.78
CA ARG A 246 55.55 7.01 6.77
C ARG A 246 56.74 7.96 6.80
N ASN A 247 56.50 9.26 6.96
CA ASN A 247 57.56 10.26 7.02
C ASN A 247 58.39 10.10 8.30
N LEU A 248 57.75 9.92 9.45
CA LEU A 248 58.44 9.65 10.72
C LEU A 248 59.28 8.37 10.66
N ILE A 249 58.79 7.30 10.02
CA ILE A 249 59.59 6.09 9.81
C ILE A 249 60.82 6.37 8.95
N LYS A 250 60.69 7.14 7.87
CA LYS A 250 61.83 7.50 7.01
C LYS A 250 62.86 8.32 7.78
N GLU A 251 62.43 9.29 8.57
CA GLU A 251 63.32 10.10 9.42
C GLU A 251 64.03 9.23 10.47
N LEU A 252 63.30 8.32 11.11
CA LEU A 252 63.84 7.39 12.10
C LEU A 252 64.87 6.44 11.48
N ASN A 253 64.62 5.94 10.26
CA ASN A 253 65.59 5.11 9.54
C ASN A 253 66.85 5.90 9.15
N ARG A 254 66.71 7.13 8.66
CA ARG A 254 67.85 8.02 8.36
C ARG A 254 68.70 8.31 9.59
N LEU A 255 68.06 8.58 10.74
CA LEU A 255 68.79 8.81 11.99
C LEU A 255 69.51 7.55 12.49
N LYS A 256 68.90 6.38 12.35
CA LYS A 256 69.56 5.10 12.64
C LYS A 256 70.78 4.88 11.75
N GLU A 257 70.67 5.16 10.45
CA GLU A 257 71.81 5.09 9.52
C GLU A 257 72.94 6.04 9.92
N LEU A 258 72.61 7.30 10.23
CA LEU A 258 73.58 8.31 10.68
C LEU A 258 74.24 7.92 12.01
N ARG A 259 73.49 7.30 12.92
CA ARG A 259 74.00 6.78 14.20
C ARG A 259 74.97 5.63 13.97
N GLU A 260 74.61 4.67 13.12
CA GLU A 260 75.49 3.55 12.77
C GLU A 260 76.76 4.03 12.06
N GLN A 261 76.66 5.04 11.18
CA GLN A 261 77.84 5.70 10.59
C GLN A 261 78.70 6.38 11.65
N SER A 262 78.10 7.20 12.53
CA SER A 262 78.84 7.88 13.60
C SER A 262 79.54 6.89 14.56
N LYS A 263 78.89 5.77 14.89
CA LYS A 263 79.52 4.69 15.68
C LYS A 263 80.70 4.07 14.94
N ARG A 264 80.54 3.78 13.64
CA ARG A 264 81.63 3.28 12.79
C ARG A 264 82.79 4.27 12.74
N ASP A 265 82.51 5.56 12.56
CA ASP A 265 83.50 6.63 12.51
C ASP A 265 84.25 6.77 13.84
N ILE A 266 83.55 6.70 14.98
CA ILE A 266 84.17 6.71 16.32
C ILE A 266 85.05 5.48 16.54
N ILE A 267 84.63 4.30 16.07
CA ILE A 267 85.42 3.07 16.19
C ILE A 267 86.66 3.16 15.30
N ILE A 268 86.52 3.68 14.08
CA ILE A 268 87.63 3.88 13.15
C ILE A 268 88.59 4.94 13.70
N SER A 269 88.11 6.07 14.22
CA SER A 269 88.96 7.11 14.79
C SER A 269 89.71 6.64 16.03
N ARG A 270 89.07 5.90 16.94
CA ARG A 270 89.77 5.25 18.07
C ARG A 270 90.84 4.27 17.61
N LYS A 271 90.52 3.40 16.66
CA LYS A 271 91.51 2.47 16.08
C LYS A 271 92.66 3.24 15.41
N ARG A 272 92.39 4.36 14.74
CA ARG A 272 93.42 5.22 14.17
C ARG A 272 94.29 5.87 15.25
N GLU A 273 93.71 6.39 16.31
CA GLU A 273 94.46 6.96 17.45
C GLU A 273 95.32 5.88 18.13
N GLU A 274 94.79 4.67 18.33
CA GLU A 274 95.56 3.54 18.86
C GLU A 274 96.72 3.15 17.94
N ILE A 275 96.52 3.10 16.63
CA ILE A 275 97.56 2.81 15.65
C ILE A 275 98.60 3.94 15.60
N LYS A 276 98.17 5.20 15.63
CA LYS A 276 99.07 6.37 15.68
C LYS A 276 99.93 6.36 16.94
N ASN A 277 99.33 6.07 18.10
CA ASN A 277 100.06 5.92 19.36
C ASN A 277 101.04 4.74 19.34
N LYS A 278 100.73 3.64 18.64
CA LYS A 278 101.66 2.52 18.42
C LYS A 278 102.83 2.88 17.50
N ILE A 279 102.58 3.67 16.46
CA ILE A 279 103.63 4.22 15.56
C ILE A 279 104.56 5.15 16.35
N GLU A 280 104.01 6.05 17.18
CA GLU A 280 104.79 6.98 18.02
C GLU A 280 105.62 6.26 19.09
N ARG A 281 105.19 5.07 19.54
CA ARG A 281 105.92 4.21 20.48
C ARG A 281 106.96 3.29 19.81
N GLY A 282 107.07 3.29 18.48
CA GLY A 282 108.06 2.51 17.73
C GLY A 282 107.76 1.01 17.63
N GLU A 283 106.51 0.59 17.87
CA GLU A 283 106.09 -0.81 17.77
C GLU A 283 105.84 -1.23 16.31
N ARG A 284 106.03 -2.51 15.98
CA ARG A 284 105.78 -3.03 14.62
C ARG A 284 104.29 -3.00 14.32
N VAL A 285 103.91 -2.24 13.29
CA VAL A 285 102.52 -2.12 12.80
C VAL A 285 102.35 -3.00 11.56
N THR A 286 101.22 -3.68 11.45
CA THR A 286 100.90 -4.52 10.28
C THR A 286 100.46 -3.65 9.08
N LEU A 287 100.66 -4.14 7.84
CA LEU A 287 100.29 -3.41 6.62
C LEU A 287 98.80 -3.01 6.60
N TYR A 288 97.93 -3.84 7.17
CA TYR A 288 96.50 -3.59 7.31
C TYR A 288 96.20 -2.47 8.32
N GLU A 289 96.93 -2.39 9.43
CA GLU A 289 96.81 -1.31 10.42
C GLU A 289 97.32 0.03 9.85
N LEU A 290 98.41 0.01 9.08
CA LEU A 290 98.90 1.17 8.33
C LEU A 290 97.88 1.63 7.28
N TYR A 291 97.23 0.71 6.57
CA TYR A 291 96.17 1.05 5.63
C TYR A 291 94.99 1.75 6.33
N ILE A 292 94.52 1.28 7.49
CA ILE A 292 93.43 1.92 8.25
C ILE A 292 93.81 3.32 8.75
N ALA A 293 95.08 3.54 9.11
CA ALA A 293 95.59 4.84 9.55
C ALA A 293 95.68 5.87 8.41
N PHE A 294 95.97 5.44 7.18
CA PHE A 294 96.24 6.33 6.03
C PHE A 294 95.15 6.33 4.94
N SER A 295 94.12 5.49 4.98
CA SER A 295 93.15 5.29 3.88
C SER A 295 92.11 6.40 3.64
N GLU A 296 92.24 7.59 4.23
CA GLU A 296 91.33 8.73 3.92
C GLU A 296 91.98 9.82 3.05
N GLY A 297 92.66 9.41 1.97
CA GLY A 297 93.03 10.29 0.87
C GLY A 297 91.98 10.38 -0.25
N ASP A 298 91.31 9.28 -0.60
CA ASP A 298 90.77 9.14 -1.96
C ASP A 298 89.25 8.93 -2.12
N GLU A 299 88.47 8.64 -1.07
CA GLU A 299 87.03 8.34 -1.28
C GLU A 299 86.11 9.57 -1.27
N ARG A 300 86.61 10.79 -1.02
CA ARG A 300 85.80 12.03 -1.07
C ARG A 300 85.68 12.67 -2.46
N LYS A 301 86.30 12.11 -3.52
CA LYS A 301 86.27 12.70 -4.88
C LYS A 301 85.46 11.94 -5.94
N THR A 302 84.84 10.80 -5.64
CA THR A 302 84.09 9.99 -6.64
C THR A 302 82.58 9.97 -6.43
N LYS A 303 82.01 11.04 -5.87
CA LYS A 303 80.55 11.33 -5.95
C LYS A 303 80.28 12.80 -6.24
N SER A 304 80.87 13.28 -7.33
CA SER A 304 80.42 14.48 -8.04
C SER A 304 80.64 14.25 -9.53
N LYS A 305 79.72 13.50 -10.11
CA LYS A 305 79.25 13.57 -11.50
C LYS A 305 78.10 12.59 -11.65
#